data_AF-A0A7G2JZD8-F1
#
_entry.id   AF-A0A7G2JZD8-F1
#
_cell.length_a   1.000
_cell.length_b   1.000
_cell.length_c   1.000
_cell.angle_alpha   90.00
_cell.angle_beta   90.00
_cell.angle_gamma   90.00
#
_symmetry.space_group_name_H-M   'P 1'
#
loop_
_entity.id
_entity.type
_entity.pdbx_description
1 polymer ?
#
loop_
_entity_poly.entity_id
_entity_poly.type
_entity_poly.pdbx_seq_one_letter_code
_entity_poly.pdbx_strand_id
1 'polypeptide(L)'
;INVLRNQAAQRFGGNAQQTAQLPRELFEAEATRRVQVGLLFSEVIKSNELKADEERAKAMIADIASAYEQPAEVVEYYSKNEELMNNIRNVVLEEQAVDAVLAKAQVTEKVSSFDEIMNPQV
;
A
#
# COMPACT_ATOMS: atom_id res chain seq x y z
N ILE A 1 -3.20 15.43 -2.01
CA ILE A 1 -4.51 16.01 -2.40
C ILE A 1 -4.85 15.76 -3.87
N ASN A 2 -4.01 16.17 -4.85
CA ASN A 2 -4.33 15.92 -6.27
C ASN A 2 -4.52 14.44 -6.61
N VAL A 3 -3.68 13.56 -6.04
CA VAL A 3 -3.86 12.10 -6.15
C VAL A 3 -5.24 11.66 -5.65
N LEU A 4 -5.71 12.18 -4.51
CA LEU A 4 -7.02 11.86 -3.94
C LEU A 4 -8.18 12.36 -4.82
N ARG A 5 -8.04 13.54 -5.43
CA ARG A 5 -9.01 14.05 -6.41
C ARG A 5 -9.10 13.18 -7.66
N ASN A 6 -7.96 12.72 -8.17
CA ASN A 6 -7.91 11.82 -9.31
C ASN A 6 -8.51 10.46 -8.96
N GLN A 7 -8.24 9.94 -7.76
CA GLN A 7 -8.87 8.71 -7.25
C GLN A 7 -10.40 8.86 -7.12
N ALA A 8 -10.88 10.01 -6.64
CA ALA A 8 -12.31 10.31 -6.63
C ALA A 8 -12.88 10.35 -8.06
N ALA A 9 -12.18 10.97 -9.02
CA ALA A 9 -12.58 11.00 -10.43
C ALA A 9 -12.80 9.60 -11.00
N GLN A 10 -11.85 8.69 -10.75
CA GLN A 10 -11.92 7.31 -11.23
C GLN A 10 -13.12 6.56 -10.63
N ARG A 11 -13.44 6.79 -9.35
CA ARG A 11 -14.59 6.17 -8.68
C ARG A 11 -15.94 6.70 -9.17
N PHE A 12 -16.03 7.98 -9.51
CA PHE A 12 -17.27 8.64 -9.94
C PHE A 12 -17.46 8.73 -11.46
N GLY A 13 -16.87 7.81 -12.23
CA GLY A 13 -17.14 7.69 -13.66
C GLY A 13 -16.30 8.60 -14.57
N GLY A 14 -15.12 9.02 -14.12
CA GLY A 14 -14.06 9.57 -14.99
C GLY A 14 -14.16 11.06 -15.33
N ASN A 15 -15.09 11.81 -14.72
CA ASN A 15 -15.24 13.24 -15.03
C ASN A 15 -14.21 14.11 -14.27
N ALA A 16 -12.94 13.98 -14.67
CA ALA A 16 -11.78 14.58 -14.00
C ALA A 16 -11.87 16.11 -13.84
N GLN A 17 -12.58 16.79 -14.75
CA GLN A 17 -12.77 18.24 -14.68
C GLN A 17 -13.69 18.66 -13.52
N GLN A 18 -14.71 17.87 -13.20
CA GLN A 18 -15.61 18.15 -12.07
C GLN A 18 -14.96 17.79 -10.74
N THR A 19 -14.22 16.68 -10.67
CA THR A 19 -13.55 16.29 -9.43
C THR A 19 -12.32 17.14 -9.11
N ALA A 20 -11.67 17.73 -10.10
CA ALA A 20 -10.63 18.74 -9.90
C ALA A 20 -11.14 20.01 -9.21
N GLN A 21 -12.43 20.33 -9.38
CA GLN A 21 -13.10 21.47 -8.77
C GLN A 21 -13.63 21.18 -7.36
N LEU A 22 -13.52 19.94 -6.87
CA LEU A 22 -13.95 19.60 -5.52
C LEU A 22 -13.10 20.34 -4.47
N PRO A 23 -13.74 20.86 -3.40
CA PRO A 23 -13.06 21.58 -2.33
C PRO A 23 -11.88 20.79 -1.76
N ARG A 24 -10.79 21.49 -1.44
CA ARG A 24 -9.55 20.89 -0.94
C ARG A 24 -9.81 20.19 0.41
N GLU A 25 -10.66 20.80 1.22
CA GLU A 25 -11.01 20.44 2.58
C GLU A 25 -11.57 19.02 2.66
N LEU A 26 -12.25 18.55 1.59
CA LEU A 26 -12.74 17.18 1.47
C LEU A 26 -11.62 16.13 1.49
N PHE A 27 -10.41 16.50 1.11
CA PHE A 27 -9.27 15.59 0.97
C PHE A 27 -8.15 15.86 1.97
N GLU A 28 -8.25 16.94 2.75
CA GLU A 28 -7.14 17.42 3.57
C GLU A 28 -6.84 16.48 4.73
N ALA A 29 -7.87 15.99 5.43
CA ALA A 29 -7.70 15.02 6.51
C ALA A 29 -7.02 13.74 6.03
N GLU A 30 -7.49 13.17 4.92
CA GLU A 30 -6.90 11.95 4.36
C GLU A 30 -5.48 12.19 3.84
N ALA A 31 -5.24 13.30 3.15
CA ALA A 31 -3.90 13.64 2.66
C ALA A 31 -2.92 13.82 3.82
N THR A 32 -3.34 14.50 4.88
CA THR A 32 -2.54 14.71 6.09
C THR A 32 -2.17 13.38 6.71
N ARG A 33 -3.16 12.49 6.90
CA ARG A 33 -2.92 11.14 7.43
C ARG A 33 -1.94 10.34 6.57
N ARG A 34 -2.08 10.36 5.23
CA ARG A 34 -1.17 9.66 4.32
C ARG A 34 0.27 10.17 4.44
N VAL A 35 0.47 11.49 4.50
CA VAL A 35 1.80 12.08 4.67
C VAL A 35 2.39 11.73 6.03
N GLN A 36 1.62 11.83 7.11
CA GLN A 36 2.07 11.44 8.45
C GLN A 36 2.52 9.98 8.51
N VAL A 37 1.72 9.06 7.98
CA VAL A 37 2.06 7.63 7.92
C VAL A 37 3.32 7.40 7.09
N GLY A 38 3.44 8.02 5.92
CA GLY A 38 4.63 7.90 5.07
C GLY A 38 5.91 8.40 5.76
N LEU A 39 5.83 9.50 6.52
CA LEU A 39 6.95 10.01 7.30
C LEU A 39 7.33 9.05 8.44
N LEU A 40 6.34 8.47 9.14
CA LEU A 40 6.59 7.47 10.18
C LEU A 40 7.24 6.22 9.62
N PHE A 41 6.75 5.67 8.51
CA PHE A 41 7.39 4.54 7.83
C PHE A 41 8.81 4.87 7.39
N SER A 42 9.03 6.06 6.81
CA SER A 42 10.38 6.50 6.42
C SER A 42 11.36 6.49 7.60
N GLU A 43 10.92 6.94 8.78
CA GLU A 43 11.74 6.91 9.99
C GLU A 43 11.98 5.49 10.50
N VAL A 44 10.98 4.61 10.47
CA VAL A 44 11.15 3.19 10.83
C VAL A 44 12.14 2.50 9.89
N ILE A 45 11.98 2.67 8.57
CA ILE A 45 12.87 2.11 7.55
C ILE A 45 14.30 2.57 7.79
N LYS A 46 14.49 3.88 7.96
CA LYS A 46 15.81 4.48 8.17
C LYS A 46 16.47 4.01 9.47
N SER A 47 15.76 4.06 10.59
CA SER A 47 16.29 3.73 11.92
C SER A 47 16.61 2.25 12.12
N ASN A 48 16.00 1.36 11.32
CA ASN A 48 16.27 -0.07 11.32
C ASN A 48 17.11 -0.50 10.10
N GLU A 49 17.61 0.45 9.31
CA GLU A 49 18.43 0.23 8.11
C GLU A 49 17.80 -0.78 7.13
N LEU A 50 16.47 -0.74 7.01
CA LEU A 50 15.74 -1.71 6.20
C LEU A 50 16.06 -1.52 4.72
N LYS A 51 16.27 -2.64 4.03
CA LYS A 51 16.39 -2.73 2.58
C LYS A 51 15.32 -3.68 2.07
N ALA A 52 14.80 -3.38 0.88
CA ALA A 52 13.81 -4.23 0.24
C ALA A 52 14.39 -5.65 0.09
N ASP A 53 13.66 -6.63 0.61
CA ASP A 53 13.97 -8.03 0.41
C ASP A 53 13.59 -8.42 -1.03
N GLU A 54 14.60 -8.71 -1.86
CA GLU A 54 14.38 -9.07 -3.27
C GLU A 54 13.63 -10.40 -3.43
N GLU A 55 13.70 -11.33 -2.47
CA GLU A 55 12.94 -12.57 -2.53
C GLU A 55 11.46 -12.33 -2.21
N ARG A 56 11.16 -11.44 -1.24
CA ARG A 56 9.78 -10.98 -1.02
C ARG A 56 9.24 -10.21 -2.23
N ALA A 57 10.05 -9.39 -2.87
CA ALA A 57 9.67 -8.68 -4.09
C ALA A 57 9.31 -9.64 -5.23
N LYS A 58 10.14 -10.68 -5.45
CA LYS A 58 9.84 -11.73 -6.44
C LYS A 58 8.57 -12.51 -6.08
N ALA A 59 8.39 -12.86 -4.80
CA ALA A 59 7.18 -13.55 -4.34
C ALA A 59 5.92 -12.72 -4.59
N MET A 60 5.95 -11.43 -4.27
CA MET A 60 4.84 -10.50 -4.53
C MET A 60 4.53 -10.39 -6.03
N ILE A 61 5.54 -10.33 -6.89
CA ILE A 61 5.33 -10.34 -8.35
C ILE A 61 4.74 -11.66 -8.82
N ALA A 62 5.18 -12.79 -8.26
CA ALA A 62 4.63 -14.11 -8.58
C ALA A 62 3.16 -14.22 -8.14
N ASP A 63 2.80 -13.68 -6.97
CA ASP A 63 1.42 -13.62 -6.49
C ASP A 63 0.54 -12.76 -7.40
N ILE A 64 1.02 -11.58 -7.81
CA ILE A 64 0.33 -10.74 -8.81
C ILE A 64 0.15 -11.51 -10.12
N ALA A 65 1.20 -12.15 -10.61
CA ALA A 65 1.20 -12.90 -11.87
C ALA A 65 0.26 -14.12 -11.83
N SER A 66 0.04 -14.72 -10.67
CA SER A 66 -0.81 -15.91 -10.49
C SER A 66 -2.28 -15.67 -10.88
N ALA A 67 -2.72 -14.41 -10.85
CA ALA A 67 -4.08 -14.01 -11.23
C ALA A 67 -4.28 -13.91 -12.77
N TYR A 68 -3.23 -14.10 -13.57
CA TYR A 68 -3.25 -13.94 -15.02
C TYR A 68 -3.08 -15.27 -15.76
N GLU A 69 -3.59 -15.33 -16.99
CA GLU A 69 -3.50 -16.53 -17.84
C GLU A 69 -2.06 -16.87 -18.25
N GLN A 70 -1.19 -15.86 -18.34
CA GLN A 70 0.22 -15.99 -18.72
C GLN A 70 1.14 -15.39 -17.64
N PRO A 71 1.34 -16.07 -16.49
CA PRO A 71 2.11 -15.53 -15.37
C PRO A 71 3.56 -15.15 -15.74
N ALA A 72 4.19 -15.93 -16.63
CA ALA A 72 5.55 -15.68 -17.06
C ALA A 72 5.72 -14.33 -17.76
N GLU A 73 4.74 -13.92 -18.59
CA GLU A 73 4.77 -12.63 -19.27
C GLU A 73 4.62 -11.47 -18.28
N VAL A 74 3.82 -11.65 -17.23
CA VAL A 74 3.67 -10.65 -16.16
C VAL A 74 4.97 -10.49 -15.37
N VAL A 75 5.61 -11.58 -14.97
CA VAL A 75 6.91 -11.52 -14.26
C VAL A 75 7.97 -10.82 -15.10
N GLU A 76 8.04 -11.15 -16.41
CA GLU A 76 8.97 -10.51 -17.34
C GLU A 76 8.66 -9.02 -17.53
N TYR A 77 7.38 -8.66 -17.60
CA TYR A 77 6.93 -7.27 -17.71
C TYR A 77 7.39 -6.41 -16.53
N TYR A 78 7.21 -6.90 -15.29
CA TYR A 78 7.73 -6.22 -14.10
C TYR A 78 9.26 -6.14 -14.16
N SER A 79 9.94 -7.26 -14.44
CA SER A 79 11.41 -7.32 -14.44
C SER A 79 12.06 -6.36 -15.44
N LYS A 80 11.40 -6.08 -16.58
CA LYS A 80 11.88 -5.14 -17.60
C LYS A 80 11.54 -3.67 -17.31
N ASN A 81 10.71 -3.40 -16.31
CA ASN A 81 10.27 -2.06 -15.97
C ASN A 81 10.80 -1.66 -14.59
N GLU A 82 11.86 -0.85 -14.58
CA GLU A 82 12.49 -0.39 -13.34
C GLU A 82 11.54 0.40 -12.43
N GLU A 83 10.62 1.18 -12.98
CA GLU A 83 9.64 1.94 -12.20
C GLU A 83 8.69 0.99 -11.47
N LEU A 84 8.18 -0.03 -12.15
CA LEU A 84 7.32 -1.05 -11.53
C LEU A 84 8.07 -1.87 -10.48
N MET A 85 9.32 -2.27 -10.77
CA MET A 85 10.16 -2.95 -9.78
C MET A 85 10.39 -2.10 -8.54
N ASN A 86 10.66 -0.80 -8.71
CA ASN A 86 10.85 0.10 -7.58
C ASN A 86 9.57 0.30 -6.77
N ASN A 87 8.40 0.32 -7.43
CA ASN A 87 7.12 0.33 -6.73
C ASN A 87 6.94 -0.95 -5.88
N ILE A 88 7.24 -2.13 -6.43
CA ILE A 88 7.20 -3.39 -5.65
C ILE A 88 8.17 -3.34 -4.47
N ARG A 89 9.40 -2.90 -4.67
CA ARG A 89 10.39 -2.75 -3.58
C ARG A 89 9.91 -1.80 -2.49
N ASN A 90 9.22 -0.72 -2.84
CA ASN A 90 8.65 0.20 -1.86
C ASN A 90 7.54 -0.47 -1.03
N VAL A 91 6.66 -1.24 -1.66
CA VAL A 91 5.62 -2.00 -0.94
C VAL A 91 6.25 -3.02 0.01
N VAL A 92 7.25 -3.76 -0.47
CA VAL A 92 8.01 -4.72 0.36
C VAL A 92 8.69 -4.03 1.55
N LEU A 93 9.28 -2.85 1.34
CA LEU A 93 9.86 -2.05 2.43
C LEU A 93 8.81 -1.61 3.45
N GLU A 94 7.62 -1.21 3.01
CA GLU A 94 6.51 -0.86 3.90
C GLU A 94 6.07 -2.06 4.74
N GLU A 95 5.91 -3.25 4.13
CA GLU A 95 5.59 -4.49 4.86
C GLU A 95 6.68 -4.87 5.88
N GLN A 96 7.95 -4.79 5.48
CA GLN A 96 9.08 -5.04 6.39
C GLN A 96 9.12 -4.01 7.54
N ALA A 97 8.70 -2.76 7.29
CA ALA A 97 8.59 -1.76 8.33
C ALA A 97 7.46 -2.08 9.31
N VAL A 98 6.32 -2.61 8.82
CA VAL A 98 5.25 -3.13 9.68
C VAL A 98 5.75 -4.29 10.54
N ASP A 99 6.48 -5.25 9.95
CA ASP A 99 7.09 -6.36 10.69
C ASP A 99 8.01 -5.85 11.81
N ALA A 100 8.85 -4.85 11.52
CA ALA A 100 9.75 -4.24 12.50
C ALA A 100 9.00 -3.53 13.65
N VAL A 101 7.85 -2.92 13.36
CA VAL A 101 6.99 -2.34 14.39
C VAL A 101 6.33 -3.43 15.23
N LEU A 102 5.77 -4.47 14.59
CA LEU A 102 5.12 -5.59 15.28
C LEU A 102 6.08 -6.33 16.21
N ALA A 103 7.34 -6.51 15.80
CA ALA A 103 8.37 -7.14 16.62
C ALA A 103 8.68 -6.39 17.93
N LYS A 104 8.35 -5.09 17.99
CA LYS A 104 8.54 -4.23 19.18
C LYS A 104 7.23 -3.87 19.88
N ALA A 105 6.10 -4.17 19.26
CA ALA A 105 4.78 -3.88 19.81
C ALA A 105 4.38 -4.92 20.84
N GLN A 106 3.54 -4.51 21.79
CA GLN A 106 2.86 -5.46 22.67
C GLN A 106 1.70 -6.10 21.89
N VAL A 107 1.91 -7.32 21.41
CA VAL A 107 0.90 -8.11 20.70
C VAL A 107 0.16 -9.00 21.69
N THR A 108 -1.17 -8.95 21.66
CA THR A 108 -2.03 -9.83 22.46
C THR A 108 -3.01 -10.56 21.54
N GLU A 109 -3.08 -11.88 21.67
CA GLU A 109 -4.07 -12.68 20.96
C GLU A 109 -5.43 -12.61 21.65
N LYS A 110 -6.49 -12.40 20.87
CA LYS A 110 -7.87 -12.41 21.36
C LYS A 110 -8.68 -13.37 20.51
N VAL A 111 -9.20 -14.42 21.14
CA VAL A 111 -10.16 -15.33 20.50
C VAL A 111 -11.42 -14.54 20.17
N SER A 112 -11.83 -14.59 18.90
CA SER A 112 -13.05 -13.94 18.39
C SER A 112 -13.76 -14.90 17.44
N SER A 113 -15.09 -14.90 17.46
CA SER A 113 -15.93 -15.62 16.51
C SER A 113 -15.91 -14.95 15.14
N PHE A 114 -16.33 -15.70 14.11
CA PHE A 114 -16.47 -15.16 12.76
C PHE A 114 -17.44 -13.97 12.72
N ASP A 115 -18.58 -14.07 13.41
CA ASP A 115 -19.59 -13.01 13.46
C ASP A 115 -19.05 -11.72 14.08
N GLU A 116 -18.19 -11.81 15.10
CA GLU A 116 -17.53 -10.65 15.73
C GLU A 116 -16.52 -9.96 14.81
N ILE A 117 -15.83 -10.73 13.96
CA ILE A 117 -14.86 -10.19 12.99
C ILE A 117 -15.58 -9.54 11.80
N MET A 118 -16.67 -10.15 11.33
CA MET A 118 -17.43 -9.66 10.17
C MET A 118 -18.34 -8.48 10.49
N ASN A 119 -18.80 -8.37 11.75
CA ASN A 119 -19.59 -7.24 12.22
C ASN A 119 -18.84 -6.48 13.32
N PRO A 120 -17.70 -5.84 13.00
CA PRO A 120 -16.98 -5.05 13.98
C PRO A 120 -17.88 -3.88 14.39
N GLN A 121 -18.32 -3.89 15.64
CA GLN A 121 -19.00 -2.75 16.25
C GLN A 121 -17.92 -1.66 16.40
N VAL A 122 -17.86 -0.74 15.42
CA VAL A 122 -16.92 0.38 15.41
C VAL A 122 -17.33 1.42 16.44
#